data_AF-A0AAE0XYP3-F1
#
_entry.id   AF-A0AAE0XYP3-F1
#
_cell.length_a   1.000
_cell.length_b   1.000
_cell.length_c   1.000
_cell.angle_alpha   90.00
_cell.angle_beta   90.00
_cell.angle_gamma   90.00
#
_symmetry.space_group_name_H-M   'P 1'
#
loop_
_entity.id
_entity.type
_entity.pdbx_description
1 polymer ?
#
loop_
_entity_poly.entity_id
_entity_poly.type
_entity_poly.pdbx_seq_one_letter_code
_entity_poly.pdbx_strand_id
1 'polypeptide(L)'
;MGSASQGKVLELDSKILHPYCKGWRRASGAAMDNTLNQYRTFYRALLRFEAEFPYKLVPSCPVALWNMYKIHLILQPDDEDFANNSVQRVVQKVRLVLDVTQRVLEGINRFVRPSETWWVRAKQRSLGTFAHMVQVSLVSLHCDQQENCGSDAGMGGLNLVDIETNRIIDTSLYQELEQMLNVFS
;
A
#
# COMPACT_ATOMS: atom_id res chain seq x y z
N MET A 1 12.29 -38.32 -23.91
CA MET A 1 12.48 -38.36 -22.44
C MET A 1 13.74 -37.57 -22.14
N GLY A 2 13.83 -36.52 -21.35
CA GLY A 2 12.89 -35.71 -20.57
C GLY A 2 13.64 -34.41 -20.24
N SER A 3 12.90 -33.30 -20.21
CA SER A 3 13.37 -31.93 -20.02
C SER A 3 13.83 -31.66 -18.58
N ALA A 4 14.90 -30.88 -18.39
CA ALA A 4 15.17 -30.15 -17.13
C ALA A 4 16.21 -29.03 -17.36
N SER A 5 15.81 -27.94 -18.01
CA SER A 5 16.50 -26.65 -17.90
C SER A 5 16.02 -25.95 -16.62
N GLN A 6 16.75 -26.15 -15.51
CA GLN A 6 16.53 -25.37 -14.29
C GLN A 6 17.13 -23.98 -14.45
N GLY A 7 16.25 -22.98 -14.41
CA GLY A 7 16.62 -21.57 -14.42
C GLY A 7 17.40 -21.19 -13.17
N LYS A 8 18.51 -20.48 -13.37
CA LYS A 8 19.20 -19.71 -12.34
C LYS A 8 18.24 -18.62 -11.84
N VAL A 9 17.66 -18.82 -10.66
CA VAL A 9 17.09 -17.74 -9.87
C VAL A 9 18.26 -16.95 -9.29
N LEU A 10 18.31 -15.65 -9.57
CA LEU A 10 19.23 -14.72 -8.94
C LEU A 10 18.88 -14.63 -7.45
N GLU A 11 19.63 -15.34 -6.62
CA GLU A 11 19.71 -15.09 -5.18
C GLU A 11 20.26 -13.67 -4.99
N LEU A 12 19.37 -12.72 -4.67
CA LEU A 12 19.78 -11.42 -4.20
C LEU A 12 20.29 -11.58 -2.76
N ASP A 13 21.61 -11.46 -2.65
CA ASP A 13 22.42 -11.56 -1.44
C ASP A 13 21.78 -10.84 -0.24
N SER A 14 21.41 -11.59 0.78
CA SER A 14 20.86 -11.14 2.07
C SER A 14 21.83 -10.30 2.91
N LYS A 15 23.01 -10.00 2.38
CA LYS A 15 24.09 -9.25 3.04
C LYS A 15 24.09 -7.75 2.75
N ILE A 16 23.27 -7.26 1.81
CA ILE A 16 23.22 -5.83 1.48
C ILE A 16 22.45 -5.00 2.53
N LEU A 17 21.59 -5.63 3.35
CA LEU A 17 20.72 -4.92 4.31
C LEU A 17 21.32 -4.76 5.72
N HIS A 18 22.46 -5.38 6.04
CA HIS A 18 22.91 -5.53 7.42
C HIS A 18 23.81 -4.41 8.04
N PRO A 19 24.34 -3.38 7.35
CA PRO A 19 25.15 -2.37 8.03
C PRO A 19 24.38 -1.14 8.56
N TYR A 20 23.09 -0.99 8.27
CA TYR A 20 22.36 0.26 8.58
C TYR A 20 21.71 0.33 9.97
N CYS A 21 21.65 -0.78 10.72
CA CYS A 21 20.84 -0.84 11.95
C CYS A 21 21.59 -0.46 13.26
N LYS A 22 22.89 -0.16 13.23
CA LYS A 22 23.70 -0.08 14.47
C LYS A 22 23.71 1.26 15.24
N GLY A 23 22.79 2.19 14.96
CA GLY A 23 22.86 3.56 15.51
C GLY A 23 21.60 4.18 16.12
N TRP A 24 20.41 3.59 16.00
CA TRP A 24 19.16 4.35 16.12
C TRP A 24 18.42 4.07 17.43
N ARG A 25 19.00 4.47 18.57
CA ARG A 25 18.45 4.19 19.91
C ARG A 25 17.34 5.16 20.38
N ARG A 26 16.59 5.80 19.47
CA ARG A 26 15.46 6.74 19.73
C ARG A 26 14.30 6.62 18.71
N ALA A 27 14.19 5.50 18.00
CA ALA A 27 13.71 5.51 16.62
C ALA A 27 12.18 5.37 16.37
N SER A 28 11.35 4.91 17.31
CA SER A 28 9.93 4.65 16.99
C SER A 28 9.16 5.92 16.60
N GLY A 29 9.41 7.05 17.28
CA GLY A 29 8.82 8.34 16.94
C GLY A 29 9.33 8.91 15.62
N ALA A 30 10.65 8.85 15.38
CA ALA A 30 11.26 9.37 14.16
C ALA A 30 10.87 8.54 12.91
N ALA A 31 10.78 7.22 13.05
CA ALA A 31 10.31 6.34 11.97
C ALA A 31 8.83 6.55 11.71
N MET A 32 7.99 6.70 12.75
CA MET A 32 6.58 7.03 12.58
C MET A 32 6.39 8.38 11.88
N ASP A 33 7.14 9.41 12.28
CA ASP A 33 7.11 10.72 11.65
C ASP A 33 7.52 10.65 10.17
N ASN A 34 8.56 9.88 9.85
CA ASN A 34 8.96 9.65 8.47
C ASN A 34 7.86 8.93 7.69
N THR A 35 7.28 7.85 8.23
CA THR A 35 6.16 7.14 7.61
C THR A 35 4.97 8.05 7.37
N LEU A 36 4.59 8.87 8.34
CA LEU A 36 3.50 9.84 8.21
C LEU A 36 3.79 10.87 7.12
N ASN A 37 5.02 11.37 7.02
CA ASN A 37 5.42 12.32 5.99
C ASN A 37 5.37 11.73 4.57
N GLN A 38 5.86 10.49 4.40
CA GLN A 38 5.73 9.79 3.13
C GLN A 38 4.26 9.51 2.80
N TYR A 39 3.49 9.06 3.80
CA TYR A 39 2.07 8.78 3.64
C TYR A 39 1.27 10.02 3.24
N ARG A 40 1.54 11.19 3.84
CA ARG A 40 0.90 12.46 3.44
C ARG A 40 1.14 12.81 1.98
N THR A 41 2.33 12.52 1.46
CA THR A 41 2.66 12.78 0.05
C THR A 41 1.86 11.85 -0.86
N PHE A 42 1.84 10.55 -0.54
CA PHE A 42 1.01 9.56 -1.21
C PHE A 42 -0.48 9.92 -1.15
N TYR A 43 -1.00 10.25 0.04
CA TYR A 43 -2.40 10.59 0.31
C TYR A 43 -2.87 11.78 -0.54
N ARG A 44 -2.06 12.84 -0.64
CA ARG A 44 -2.38 13.98 -1.51
C ARG A 44 -2.45 13.60 -2.98
N ALA A 45 -1.58 12.69 -3.43
CA ALA A 45 -1.61 12.18 -4.80
C ALA A 45 -2.84 11.29 -5.03
N LEU A 46 -3.22 10.47 -4.03
CA LEU A 46 -4.41 9.62 -4.06
C LEU A 46 -5.68 10.47 -4.17
N LEU A 47 -5.83 11.51 -3.33
CA LEU A 47 -6.97 12.44 -3.40
C LEU A 47 -7.12 13.09 -4.78
N ARG A 48 -6.00 13.51 -5.40
CA ARG A 48 -6.04 14.08 -6.76
C ARG A 48 -6.47 13.04 -7.79
N PHE A 49 -5.97 11.83 -7.67
CA PHE A 49 -6.37 10.72 -8.53
C PHE A 49 -7.87 10.43 -8.39
N GLU A 50 -8.37 10.31 -7.16
CA GLU A 50 -9.79 10.09 -6.84
C GLU A 50 -10.69 11.20 -7.37
N ALA A 51 -10.28 12.46 -7.24
CA ALA A 51 -11.04 13.60 -7.77
C ALA A 51 -11.08 13.61 -9.30
N GLU A 52 -10.00 13.22 -9.97
CA GLU A 52 -9.92 13.22 -11.44
C GLU A 52 -10.60 11.99 -12.07
N PHE A 53 -10.59 10.85 -11.39
CA PHE A 53 -10.94 9.54 -11.94
C PHE A 53 -12.34 9.45 -12.56
N PRO A 54 -13.44 9.93 -11.94
CA PRO A 54 -14.77 9.84 -12.53
C PRO A 54 -14.84 10.52 -13.89
N TYR A 55 -14.10 11.61 -14.07
CA TYR A 55 -14.06 12.34 -15.33
C TYR A 55 -13.27 11.63 -16.41
N LYS A 56 -12.55 10.55 -16.12
CA LYS A 56 -11.75 9.77 -17.09
C LYS A 56 -12.43 8.50 -17.57
N LEU A 57 -13.49 8.08 -16.87
CA LEU A 57 -14.22 6.87 -17.17
C LEU A 57 -14.97 6.93 -18.49
N VAL A 58 -15.15 5.75 -19.10
CA VAL A 58 -16.11 5.56 -20.19
C VAL A 58 -17.54 5.65 -19.65
N PRO A 59 -18.52 6.15 -20.44
CA PRO A 59 -19.90 6.29 -19.98
C PRO A 59 -20.57 4.99 -19.49
N SER A 60 -20.15 3.84 -20.01
CA SER A 60 -20.70 2.51 -19.68
C SER A 60 -19.94 1.81 -18.54
N CYS A 61 -19.13 2.53 -17.77
CA CYS A 61 -18.37 1.92 -16.67
C CYS A 61 -19.30 1.42 -15.55
N PRO A 62 -18.96 0.30 -14.87
CA PRO A 62 -19.75 -0.17 -13.74
C PRO A 62 -19.85 0.85 -12.60
N VAL A 63 -21.04 1.00 -12.01
CA VAL A 63 -21.30 1.97 -10.92
C VAL A 63 -20.41 1.71 -9.71
N ALA A 64 -20.03 0.46 -9.44
CA ALA A 64 -19.14 0.13 -8.33
C ALA A 64 -17.76 0.82 -8.43
N LEU A 65 -17.29 1.19 -9.62
CA LEU A 65 -16.04 1.98 -9.78
C LEU A 65 -16.15 3.38 -9.19
N TRP A 66 -17.35 3.89 -8.97
CA TRP A 66 -17.55 5.17 -8.31
C TRP A 66 -17.13 5.12 -6.84
N ASN A 67 -17.12 3.94 -6.19
CA ASN A 67 -16.67 3.82 -4.79
C ASN A 67 -15.16 4.05 -4.61
N MET A 68 -14.41 4.20 -5.71
CA MET A 68 -12.96 4.43 -5.65
C MET A 68 -12.59 5.70 -4.88
N TYR A 69 -13.48 6.71 -4.80
CA TYR A 69 -13.20 7.91 -3.98
C TYR A 69 -13.11 7.63 -2.49
N LYS A 70 -13.38 6.40 -2.03
CA LYS A 70 -13.38 6.04 -0.61
C LYS A 70 -12.07 5.44 -0.13
N ILE A 71 -11.08 5.19 -1.00
CA ILE A 71 -9.82 4.54 -0.60
C ILE A 71 -9.08 5.42 0.43
N HIS A 72 -9.05 6.75 0.23
CA HIS A 72 -8.43 7.66 1.19
C HIS A 72 -9.07 7.63 2.59
N LEU A 73 -10.33 7.20 2.74
CA LEU A 73 -11.02 7.17 4.02
C LEU A 73 -10.51 6.09 4.98
N ILE A 74 -9.81 5.08 4.46
CA ILE A 74 -9.26 3.96 5.27
C ILE A 74 -8.23 4.48 6.29
N LEU A 75 -7.43 5.47 5.91
CA LEU A 75 -6.40 6.04 6.77
C LEU A 75 -6.15 7.50 6.40
N GLN A 76 -6.55 8.40 7.28
CA GLN A 76 -6.32 9.83 7.11
C GLN A 76 -5.02 10.25 7.82
N PRO A 77 -4.32 11.31 7.38
CA PRO A 77 -3.11 11.77 8.06
C PRO A 77 -3.28 12.22 9.51
N ASP A 78 -4.52 12.43 9.96
CA ASP A 78 -4.95 12.78 11.31
C ASP A 78 -5.63 11.62 12.04
N ASP A 79 -5.61 10.40 11.46
CA ASP A 79 -6.11 9.18 12.10
C ASP A 79 -5.44 8.94 13.46
N GLU A 80 -6.24 8.53 14.44
CA GLU A 80 -5.81 8.31 15.82
C GLU A 80 -4.67 7.29 15.92
N ASP A 81 -4.54 6.34 14.98
CA ASP A 81 -3.46 5.36 14.98
C ASP A 81 -2.10 6.01 14.73
N PHE A 82 -2.03 7.08 13.90
CA PHE A 82 -0.83 7.90 13.77
C PHE A 82 -0.58 8.71 15.05
N ALA A 83 -1.61 9.37 15.59
CA ALA A 83 -1.49 10.21 16.79
C ALA A 83 -1.02 9.41 18.02
N ASN A 84 -1.51 8.18 18.15
CA ASN A 84 -1.21 7.28 19.26
C ASN A 84 0.03 6.39 19.01
N ASN A 85 0.77 6.59 17.91
CA ASN A 85 1.91 5.74 17.53
C ASN A 85 1.59 4.23 17.47
N SER A 86 0.38 3.87 17.01
CA SER A 86 -0.07 2.47 16.91
C SER A 86 0.52 1.78 15.68
N VAL A 87 1.80 1.42 15.75
CA VAL A 87 2.59 0.88 14.62
C VAL A 87 1.89 -0.24 13.86
N GLN A 88 1.40 -1.27 14.54
CA GLN A 88 0.75 -2.41 13.88
C GLN A 88 -0.47 -1.98 13.05
N ARG A 89 -1.32 -1.11 13.61
CA ARG A 89 -2.53 -0.62 12.95
C ARG A 89 -2.21 0.29 11.76
N VAL A 90 -1.24 1.20 11.93
CA VAL A 90 -0.73 2.03 10.83
C VAL A 90 -0.21 1.16 9.70
N VAL A 91 0.65 0.18 10.00
CA VAL A 91 1.20 -0.73 8.98
C VAL A 91 0.09 -1.48 8.25
N GLN A 92 -0.89 -2.02 8.97
CA GLN A 92 -2.02 -2.75 8.38
C GLN A 92 -2.87 -1.86 7.47
N LYS A 93 -3.31 -0.70 7.97
CA LYS A 93 -4.13 0.25 7.20
C LYS A 93 -3.40 0.79 5.97
N VAL A 94 -2.13 1.20 6.12
CA VAL A 94 -1.32 1.69 4.99
C VAL A 94 -1.17 0.59 3.93
N ARG A 95 -0.84 -0.65 4.32
CA ARG A 95 -0.73 -1.76 3.36
C ARG A 95 -2.01 -1.96 2.57
N LEU A 96 -3.16 -1.97 3.24
CA LEU A 96 -4.44 -2.10 2.55
C LEU A 96 -4.66 -0.96 1.55
N VAL A 97 -4.44 0.29 1.95
CA VAL A 97 -4.58 1.45 1.05
C VAL A 97 -3.70 1.29 -0.18
N LEU A 98 -2.45 0.86 -0.01
CA LEU A 98 -1.51 0.64 -1.12
C LEU A 98 -1.97 -0.50 -2.04
N ASP A 99 -2.39 -1.64 -1.48
CA ASP A 99 -2.83 -2.81 -2.24
C ASP A 99 -4.09 -2.52 -3.07
N VAL A 100 -5.09 -1.86 -2.44
CA VAL A 100 -6.32 -1.44 -3.14
C VAL A 100 -5.99 -0.46 -4.26
N THR A 101 -5.14 0.54 -3.97
CA THR A 101 -4.72 1.54 -4.98
C THR A 101 -4.01 0.87 -6.15
N GLN A 102 -3.11 -0.09 -5.89
CA GLN A 102 -2.39 -0.80 -6.93
C GLN A 102 -3.33 -1.62 -7.81
N ARG A 103 -4.23 -2.40 -7.21
CA ARG A 103 -5.23 -3.20 -7.96
C ARG A 103 -6.11 -2.33 -8.85
N VAL A 104 -6.54 -1.18 -8.35
CA VAL A 104 -7.26 -0.19 -9.14
C VAL A 104 -6.39 0.27 -10.31
N LEU A 105 -5.15 0.72 -10.07
CA LEU A 105 -4.26 1.21 -11.13
C LEU A 105 -3.95 0.15 -12.21
N GLU A 106 -3.89 -1.12 -11.85
CA GLU A 106 -3.70 -2.23 -12.80
C GLU A 106 -4.96 -2.49 -13.64
N GLY A 107 -6.14 -2.41 -13.03
CA GLY A 107 -7.41 -2.74 -13.68
C GLY A 107 -8.10 -1.59 -14.43
N ILE A 108 -7.82 -0.33 -14.11
CA ILE A 108 -8.59 0.82 -14.65
C ILE A 108 -8.43 1.06 -16.15
N ASN A 109 -7.37 0.56 -16.79
CA ASN A 109 -7.14 0.78 -18.22
C ASN A 109 -8.31 0.34 -19.10
N ARG A 110 -9.09 -0.67 -18.67
CA ARG A 110 -10.26 -1.18 -19.41
C ARG A 110 -11.52 -0.32 -19.26
N PHE A 111 -11.51 0.64 -18.33
CA PHE A 111 -12.67 1.47 -18.00
C PHE A 111 -12.43 2.98 -18.22
N VAL A 112 -11.22 3.36 -18.59
CA VAL A 112 -10.87 4.75 -18.93
C VAL A 112 -11.01 4.98 -20.43
N ARG A 113 -11.40 6.19 -20.83
CA ARG A 113 -11.54 6.55 -22.25
C ARG A 113 -10.22 6.32 -23.01
N PRO A 114 -10.24 5.83 -24.26
CA PRO A 114 -9.02 5.56 -25.02
C PRO A 114 -8.07 6.77 -25.15
N SER A 115 -8.63 7.99 -25.26
CA SER A 115 -7.88 9.26 -25.31
C SER A 115 -7.19 9.63 -24.00
N GLU A 116 -7.49 8.93 -22.90
CA GLU A 116 -7.01 9.21 -21.54
C GLU A 116 -6.03 8.12 -21.06
N THR A 117 -5.58 7.22 -21.93
CA THR A 117 -4.62 6.15 -21.57
C THR A 117 -3.27 6.71 -21.09
N TRP A 118 -2.86 7.88 -21.58
CA TRP A 118 -1.66 8.59 -21.09
C TRP A 118 -1.80 9.00 -19.61
N TRP A 119 -3.02 9.37 -19.19
CA TRP A 119 -3.32 9.77 -17.82
C TRP A 119 -3.16 8.58 -16.87
N VAL A 120 -3.66 7.40 -17.25
CA VAL A 120 -3.46 6.16 -16.47
C VAL A 120 -1.98 5.86 -16.28
N ARG A 121 -1.18 5.90 -17.36
CA ARG A 121 0.27 5.68 -17.28
C ARG A 121 0.98 6.73 -16.41
N ALA A 122 0.50 7.98 -16.42
CA ALA A 122 1.04 9.02 -15.57
C ALA A 122 0.75 8.74 -14.08
N LYS A 123 -0.49 8.34 -13.75
CA LYS A 123 -0.90 8.01 -12.39
C LYS A 123 -0.24 6.73 -11.87
N GLN A 124 -0.12 5.69 -12.69
CA GLN A 124 0.65 4.48 -12.36
C GLN A 124 2.10 4.81 -11.96
N ARG A 125 2.76 5.70 -12.70
CA ARG A 125 4.12 6.14 -12.36
C ARG A 125 4.18 6.96 -11.08
N SER A 126 3.33 7.98 -10.94
CA SER A 126 3.41 8.89 -9.78
C SER A 126 2.94 8.21 -8.49
N LEU A 127 1.76 7.60 -8.47
CA LEU A 127 1.24 6.88 -7.31
C LEU A 127 2.11 5.67 -6.99
N GLY A 128 2.61 4.94 -7.99
CA GLY A 128 3.54 3.83 -7.76
C GLY A 128 4.84 4.28 -7.10
N THR A 129 5.40 5.43 -7.50
CA THR A 129 6.59 6.00 -6.86
C THR A 129 6.33 6.37 -5.40
N PHE A 130 5.23 7.05 -5.11
CA PHE A 130 4.90 7.42 -3.73
C PHE A 130 4.54 6.21 -2.87
N ALA A 131 3.82 5.23 -3.43
CA ALA A 131 3.54 3.96 -2.78
C ALA A 131 4.84 3.24 -2.37
N HIS A 132 5.83 3.23 -3.27
CA HIS A 132 7.12 2.63 -2.97
C HIS A 132 7.86 3.36 -1.84
N MET A 133 7.86 4.70 -1.83
CA MET A 133 8.44 5.48 -0.73
C MET A 133 7.78 5.16 0.62
N VAL A 134 6.45 5.02 0.62
CA VAL A 134 5.70 4.59 1.80
C VAL A 134 6.09 3.18 2.22
N GLN A 135 6.16 2.22 1.30
CA GLN A 135 6.58 0.84 1.60
C GLN A 135 7.96 0.78 2.24
N VAL A 136 8.94 1.54 1.69
CA VAL A 136 10.28 1.64 2.28
C VAL A 136 10.21 2.19 3.70
N SER A 137 9.41 3.23 3.95
CA SER A 137 9.24 3.78 5.30
C SER A 137 8.58 2.80 6.27
N LEU A 138 7.64 1.96 5.80
CA LEU A 138 7.01 0.93 6.62
C LEU A 138 7.99 -0.18 7.02
N VAL A 139 8.93 -0.53 6.13
CA VAL A 139 9.99 -1.49 6.46
C VAL A 139 10.85 -0.94 7.60
N SER A 140 11.26 0.33 7.52
CA SER A 140 12.00 0.99 8.61
C SER A 140 11.21 0.99 9.93
N LEU A 141 9.93 1.34 9.87
CA LEU A 141 9.05 1.35 11.05
C LEU A 141 8.89 -0.04 11.69
N HIS A 142 8.83 -1.10 10.89
CA HIS A 142 8.69 -2.47 11.37
C HIS A 142 9.99 -2.99 12.01
N CYS A 143 11.15 -2.70 11.40
CA CYS A 143 12.46 -3.05 11.95
C CYS A 143 12.69 -2.41 13.33
N ASP A 144 12.32 -1.13 13.50
CA ASP A 144 12.44 -0.43 14.78
C ASP A 144 11.55 -1.02 15.89
N GLN A 145 10.44 -1.67 15.54
CA GLN A 145 9.62 -2.41 16.51
C GLN A 145 10.23 -3.77 16.88
N GLN A 146 10.79 -4.48 15.91
CA GLN A 146 11.33 -5.82 16.11
C GLN A 146 12.65 -5.80 16.89
N GLU A 147 13.45 -4.73 16.82
CA GLU A 147 14.63 -4.57 17.68
C GLU A 147 14.28 -4.19 19.13
N ASN A 148 13.10 -3.60 19.37
CA ASN A 148 12.62 -3.26 20.72
C ASN A 148 11.88 -4.41 21.41
N CYS A 149 11.44 -5.43 20.67
CA CYS A 149 10.86 -6.66 21.21
C CYS A 149 11.90 -7.78 21.06
N GLY A 150 12.55 -8.18 22.17
CA GLY A 150 13.70 -9.10 22.20
C GLY A 150 13.68 -10.22 21.14
N SER A 151 14.82 -10.37 20.47
CA SER A 151 15.10 -11.27 19.36
C SER A 151 14.68 -12.72 19.62
N ASP A 152 13.53 -13.14 19.10
CA ASP A 152 13.24 -14.58 18.89
C ASP A 152 12.19 -14.88 17.81
N ALA A 153 11.93 -13.96 16.88
CA ALA A 153 11.04 -14.22 15.75
C ALA A 153 11.86 -14.45 14.47
N GLY A 154 12.01 -15.73 14.12
CA GLY A 154 12.58 -16.15 12.84
C GLY A 154 11.86 -15.49 11.65
N MET A 155 12.61 -15.29 10.56
CA MET A 155 12.10 -14.81 9.28
C MET A 155 11.04 -15.78 8.73
N GLY A 156 9.80 -15.62 9.16
CA GLY A 156 8.61 -16.18 8.53
C GLY A 156 8.20 -15.28 7.38
N GLY A 157 8.03 -15.87 6.20
CA GLY A 157 7.53 -15.18 5.02
C GLY A 157 6.25 -14.40 5.31
N LEU A 158 6.10 -13.29 4.59
CA LEU A 158 4.91 -12.43 4.58
C LEU A 158 3.68 -13.23 4.13
N ASN A 159 3.07 -13.99 5.05
CA ASN A 159 1.79 -14.65 4.83
C ASN A 159 0.67 -13.63 4.99
N LEU A 160 0.05 -13.32 3.85
CA LEU A 160 -1.04 -12.36 3.62
C LEU A 160 -2.41 -12.77 4.22
N VAL A 161 -2.48 -13.73 5.15
CA VAL A 161 -3.76 -14.43 5.42
C VAL A 161 -4.47 -14.03 6.71
N ASP A 162 -3.83 -13.41 7.70
CA ASP A 162 -4.50 -13.06 8.97
C ASP A 162 -4.40 -11.56 9.30
N ILE A 163 -4.93 -10.71 8.43
CA ILE A 163 -5.30 -9.36 8.85
C ILE A 163 -6.62 -9.50 9.60
N GLU A 164 -6.67 -9.16 10.89
CA GLU A 164 -7.91 -8.95 11.66
C GLU A 164 -8.68 -7.74 11.09
N THR A 165 -9.09 -7.80 9.83
CA THR A 165 -9.76 -6.72 9.09
C THR A 165 -11.06 -6.28 9.77
N ASN A 166 -11.71 -7.19 10.50
CA ASN A 166 -13.01 -6.97 11.14
C ASN A 166 -13.01 -5.97 12.30
N ARG A 167 -11.86 -5.54 12.83
CA ARG A 167 -11.77 -4.53 13.90
C ARG A 167 -11.12 -3.21 13.50
N ILE A 168 -10.52 -3.14 12.32
CA ILE A 168 -9.62 -2.03 11.94
C ILE A 168 -10.31 -1.04 11.00
N ILE A 169 -11.32 -1.50 10.26
CA ILE A 169 -12.00 -0.72 9.21
C ILE A 169 -13.50 -0.92 9.35
N ASP A 170 -14.26 0.13 9.06
CA ASP A 170 -15.71 0.04 8.93
C ASP A 170 -16.09 -1.06 7.93
N THR A 171 -16.87 -2.04 8.39
CA THR A 171 -17.28 -3.20 7.58
C THR A 171 -18.04 -2.77 6.32
N SER A 172 -18.78 -1.67 6.36
CA SER A 172 -19.51 -1.14 5.20
C SER A 172 -18.54 -0.60 4.13
N LEU A 173 -17.53 0.16 4.55
CA LEU A 173 -16.47 0.67 3.66
C LEU A 173 -15.72 -0.48 3.00
N TYR A 174 -15.37 -1.51 3.76
CA TYR A 174 -14.67 -2.68 3.24
C TYR A 174 -15.50 -3.41 2.18
N GLN A 175 -16.80 -3.66 2.43
CA GLN A 175 -17.69 -4.32 1.48
C GLN A 175 -17.82 -3.53 0.16
N GLU A 176 -17.91 -2.21 0.24
CA GLU A 176 -17.99 -1.37 -0.96
C GLU A 176 -16.69 -1.37 -1.78
N LEU A 177 -15.53 -1.38 -1.11
CA LEU A 177 -14.23 -1.51 -1.77
C LEU A 177 -14.07 -2.89 -2.39
N GLU A 178 -14.54 -3.95 -1.74
CA GLU A 178 -14.54 -5.31 -2.28
C GLU A 178 -15.41 -5.41 -3.53
N GLN A 179 -16.62 -4.85 -3.50
CA GLN A 179 -17.49 -4.76 -4.68
C GLN A 179 -16.82 -4.04 -5.84
N MET A 180 -16.14 -2.92 -5.57
CA MET A 180 -15.35 -2.21 -6.57
C MET A 180 -14.22 -3.09 -7.12
N LEU A 181 -13.46 -3.76 -6.26
CA LEU A 181 -12.32 -4.57 -6.68
C LEU A 181 -12.74 -5.79 -7.50
N ASN A 182 -13.91 -6.36 -7.21
CA ASN A 182 -14.49 -7.45 -8.00
C ASN A 182 -14.79 -7.03 -9.45
N VAL A 183 -14.93 -5.73 -9.73
CA VAL A 183 -15.04 -5.21 -11.10
C VAL A 183 -13.76 -5.43 -11.90
N PHE A 184 -12.60 -5.65 -11.27
CA PHE A 184 -11.30 -5.87 -11.92
C PHE A 184 -10.92 -7.33 -12.13
N SER A 185 -11.63 -8.27 -11.47
CA SER A 185 -11.49 -9.71 -11.70
C SER A 185 -12.04 -10.11 -13.07
#